data_AF-B7S1R1-F1
#
_entry.id   AF-B7S1R1-F1
#
_cell.length_a   1.000
_cell.length_b   1.000
_cell.length_c   1.000
_cell.angle_alpha   90.00
_cell.angle_beta   90.00
_cell.angle_gamma   90.00
#
_symmetry.space_group_name_H-M   'P 1'
#
loop_
_entity.id
_entity.type
_entity.pdbx_description
1 polymer ?
#
loop_
_entity_poly.entity_id
_entity_poly.type
_entity_poly.pdbx_seq_one_letter_code
_entity_poly.pdbx_strand_id
1 'polypeptide(L)'
;MQKKYTPEAFPWLPAGAIVVFLLALIGFESGVSVTERPELATAGLMAKAYYALSLFVVGGVDLGTPTGGPALGQAMLWTAYFGAPMLAAWGLISALLHALAPQRWQLKRLNNHIIVVGDGELTISYLRVLRENDRRVSVVVVSSAEQTLMEEFKQSFGAVVVNGDITHEFFLRKLKPERAKKILLLDNNSLRSYEAASVLLNLAPAIADRLIIHCAGLRFMRSMANTRVAQSCQVFNTYHLAASGLVRNQMLQHFRQTVRKDVVILAGFGRFGQTILEELQRSAVNELDTVLIIDKDAQRRVLVADEQMEFSGAYDRQIFDGDIANPEVWKKVRRDASVEGDNTVFVLGTGREEENLRSALWLRKKYPGAMVIARSSKESLFASEVGREHNITSISIAQLVEENIPQSWVE
;
A
#
# COMPACT_ATOMS: atom_id res chain seq x y z
N MET A 1 -10.82 -24.28 -12.34
CA MET A 1 -12.26 -24.41 -12.03
C MET A 1 -12.40 -24.76 -10.56
N GLN A 2 -12.73 -23.80 -9.70
CA GLN A 2 -13.23 -24.08 -8.35
C GLN A 2 -14.47 -23.20 -8.14
N LYS A 3 -15.59 -23.87 -7.88
CA LYS A 3 -16.92 -23.28 -7.68
C LYS A 3 -16.89 -22.31 -6.50
N LYS A 4 -17.28 -21.05 -6.75
CA LYS A 4 -17.72 -20.15 -5.68
C LYS A 4 -19.02 -20.69 -5.11
N TYR A 5 -18.98 -21.19 -3.89
CA TYR A 5 -20.15 -21.21 -3.01
C TYR A 5 -20.02 -20.01 -2.08
N THR A 6 -20.56 -18.86 -2.50
CA THR A 6 -21.18 -17.98 -1.52
C THR A 6 -22.56 -18.57 -1.30
N PRO A 7 -22.94 -19.05 -0.10
CA PRO A 7 -24.35 -19.34 0.14
C PRO A 7 -25.10 -18.04 -0.19
N GLU A 8 -26.02 -18.10 -1.15
CA GLU A 8 -26.99 -17.04 -1.30
C GLU A 8 -27.66 -16.91 0.06
N ALA A 9 -27.42 -15.79 0.75
CA ALA A 9 -28.08 -15.50 2.00
C ALA A 9 -29.57 -15.62 1.70
N PHE A 10 -30.23 -16.60 2.32
CA PHE A 10 -31.65 -16.85 2.11
C PHE A 10 -32.37 -15.50 2.20
N PRO A 11 -33.21 -15.14 1.22
CA PRO A 11 -33.78 -13.81 1.12
C PRO A 11 -34.90 -13.67 2.17
N TRP A 12 -34.48 -13.60 3.43
CA TRP A 12 -35.32 -13.67 4.62
C TRP A 12 -36.27 -12.48 4.71
N LEU A 13 -35.87 -11.34 4.14
CA LEU A 13 -36.68 -10.13 4.12
C LEU A 13 -37.91 -10.26 3.20
N PRO A 14 -37.77 -10.57 1.89
CA PRO A 14 -38.94 -10.81 1.05
C PRO A 14 -39.69 -12.10 1.43
N ALA A 15 -39.00 -13.15 1.89
CA ALA A 15 -39.68 -14.35 2.39
C ALA A 15 -40.54 -14.04 3.62
N GLY A 16 -40.00 -13.28 4.58
CA GLY A 16 -40.72 -12.82 5.76
C GLY A 16 -41.91 -11.92 5.41
N ALA A 17 -41.73 -11.00 4.46
CA ALA A 17 -42.82 -10.14 4.00
C ALA A 17 -43.96 -10.94 3.35
N ILE A 18 -43.64 -11.96 2.53
CA ILE A 18 -44.64 -12.86 1.95
C ILE A 18 -45.36 -13.64 3.04
N VAL A 19 -44.64 -14.20 4.02
CA VAL A 19 -45.26 -14.95 5.13
C VAL A 19 -46.20 -14.05 5.94
N VAL A 20 -45.77 -12.84 6.30
CA VAL A 20 -46.58 -11.88 7.06
C VAL A 20 -47.82 -11.45 6.27
N PHE A 21 -47.67 -11.19 4.96
CA PHE A 21 -48.80 -10.89 4.09
C PHE A 21 -49.80 -12.04 4.01
N LEU A 22 -49.32 -13.28 3.86
CA LEU A 22 -50.18 -14.46 3.83
C LEU A 22 -50.88 -14.70 5.17
N LEU A 23 -50.22 -14.47 6.30
CA LEU A 23 -50.85 -14.55 7.63
C LEU A 23 -51.99 -13.54 7.77
N ALA A 24 -51.80 -12.29 7.33
CA ALA A 24 -52.87 -11.29 7.31
C ALA A 24 -54.03 -11.71 6.39
N LEU A 25 -53.71 -12.16 5.18
CA LEU A 25 -54.72 -12.56 4.18
C LEU A 25 -55.54 -13.77 4.64
N ILE A 26 -54.89 -14.81 5.18
CA ILE A 26 -55.54 -16.00 5.74
C ILE A 26 -56.37 -15.61 6.97
N GLY A 27 -55.86 -14.71 7.81
CA GLY A 27 -56.60 -14.14 8.94
C GLY A 27 -57.92 -13.51 8.49
N PHE A 28 -57.89 -12.60 7.52
CA PHE A 28 -59.10 -11.98 6.96
C PHE A 28 -60.01 -12.97 6.23
N GLU A 29 -59.46 -13.96 5.51
CA GLU A 29 -60.27 -14.98 4.85
C GLU A 29 -60.95 -15.96 5.82
N SER A 30 -60.39 -16.15 7.01
CA SER A 30 -61.02 -16.95 8.06
C SER A 30 -62.24 -16.29 8.72
N GLY A 31 -62.62 -15.08 8.28
CA GLY A 31 -63.78 -14.34 8.78
C GLY A 31 -63.46 -13.44 9.98
N VAL A 32 -62.19 -13.17 10.25
CA VAL A 32 -61.76 -12.16 11.22
C VAL A 32 -62.00 -10.78 10.62
N SER A 33 -62.71 -9.95 11.37
CA SER A 33 -62.93 -8.55 11.04
C SER A 33 -62.03 -7.65 11.86
N VAL A 34 -62.16 -6.34 11.66
CA VAL A 34 -61.42 -5.32 12.41
C VAL A 34 -62.38 -4.22 12.84
N THR A 35 -62.16 -3.63 14.02
CA THR A 35 -63.16 -2.76 14.68
C THR A 35 -63.56 -1.55 13.84
N GLU A 36 -62.63 -0.96 13.10
CA GLU A 36 -62.92 0.23 12.27
C GLU A 36 -63.46 -0.11 10.88
N ARG A 37 -63.38 -1.38 10.47
CA ARG A 37 -63.87 -1.87 9.17
C ARG A 37 -64.58 -3.22 9.34
N PRO A 38 -65.75 -3.26 10.01
CA PRO A 38 -66.46 -4.50 10.29
C PRO A 38 -66.95 -5.24 9.03
N GLU A 39 -67.14 -4.51 7.92
CA GLU A 39 -67.54 -5.04 6.61
C GLU A 39 -66.44 -5.90 5.95
N LEU A 40 -65.20 -5.87 6.48
CA LEU A 40 -64.08 -6.62 5.94
C LEU A 40 -64.25 -8.14 6.03
N ALA A 41 -65.01 -8.62 7.02
CA ALA A 41 -65.30 -10.03 7.21
C ALA A 41 -65.99 -10.67 5.98
N THR A 42 -66.86 -9.90 5.30
CA THR A 42 -67.63 -10.34 4.13
C THR A 42 -67.11 -9.78 2.81
N ALA A 43 -66.06 -8.96 2.86
CA ALA A 43 -65.46 -8.36 1.68
C ALA A 43 -64.78 -9.42 0.77
N GLY A 44 -64.67 -9.12 -0.52
CA GLY A 44 -63.96 -9.98 -1.47
C GLY A 44 -62.45 -10.04 -1.22
N LEU A 45 -61.81 -11.09 -1.74
CA LEU A 45 -60.37 -11.37 -1.61
C LEU A 45 -59.48 -10.17 -1.93
N MET A 46 -59.83 -9.38 -2.95
CA MET A 46 -59.03 -8.21 -3.35
C MET A 46 -59.03 -7.10 -2.30
N ALA A 47 -60.16 -6.88 -1.60
CA ALA A 47 -60.23 -5.92 -0.52
C ALA A 47 -59.38 -6.40 0.67
N LYS A 48 -59.48 -7.69 1.03
CA LYS A 48 -58.68 -8.30 2.10
C LYS A 48 -57.18 -8.25 1.79
N ALA A 49 -56.79 -8.49 0.54
CA ALA A 49 -55.40 -8.36 0.08
C ALA A 49 -54.90 -6.91 0.14
N TYR A 50 -55.73 -5.94 -0.25
CA TYR A 50 -55.41 -4.51 -0.13
C TYR A 50 -55.12 -4.12 1.32
N TYR A 51 -55.99 -4.51 2.25
CA TYR A 51 -55.79 -4.20 3.67
C TYR A 51 -54.61 -4.97 4.29
N ALA A 52 -54.37 -6.22 3.89
CA ALA A 52 -53.18 -6.98 4.29
C ALA A 52 -51.88 -6.29 3.83
N LEU A 53 -51.85 -5.71 2.63
CA LEU A 53 -50.70 -4.95 2.14
C LEU A 53 -50.54 -3.61 2.89
N SER A 54 -51.64 -2.97 3.26
CA SER A 54 -51.63 -1.70 3.98
C SER A 54 -50.93 -1.76 5.34
N LEU A 55 -50.87 -2.94 5.97
CA LEU A 55 -50.16 -3.17 7.23
C LEU A 55 -48.64 -2.94 7.14
N PHE A 56 -48.05 -2.99 5.93
CA PHE A 56 -46.62 -2.70 5.72
C PHE A 56 -46.31 -1.21 5.68
N VAL A 57 -47.33 -0.34 5.67
CA VAL A 57 -47.16 1.11 5.63
C VAL A 57 -47.38 1.67 7.04
N VAL A 58 -46.30 2.19 7.64
CA VAL A 58 -46.37 2.85 8.96
C VAL A 58 -47.24 4.10 8.83
N GLY A 59 -48.36 4.14 9.55
CA GLY A 59 -49.37 5.21 9.44
C GLY A 59 -50.35 5.04 8.27
N GLY A 60 -50.53 3.81 7.77
CA GLY A 60 -51.49 3.47 6.72
C GLY A 60 -52.95 3.58 7.14
N VAL A 61 -53.76 2.56 6.81
CA VAL A 61 -55.20 2.58 7.12
C VAL A 61 -55.44 2.22 8.57
N ASP A 62 -56.21 3.04 9.29
CA ASP A 62 -56.69 2.68 10.62
C ASP A 62 -57.75 1.58 10.49
N LEU A 63 -57.35 0.37 10.90
CA LEU A 63 -58.19 -0.81 10.91
C LEU A 63 -58.74 -1.08 12.32
N GLY A 64 -58.21 -0.43 13.36
CA GLY A 64 -58.48 -0.81 14.74
C GLY A 64 -58.01 -2.24 15.04
N THR A 65 -58.69 -2.95 15.95
CA THR A 65 -58.22 -4.25 16.45
C THR A 65 -58.89 -5.46 15.77
N PRO A 66 -58.17 -6.57 15.56
CA PRO A 66 -58.75 -7.84 15.13
C PRO A 66 -59.87 -8.31 16.06
N THR A 67 -61.08 -8.53 15.52
CA THR A 67 -62.25 -8.98 16.27
C THR A 67 -63.11 -9.95 15.45
N GLY A 68 -63.88 -10.81 16.14
CA GLY A 68 -64.68 -11.85 15.49
C GLY A 68 -63.86 -12.97 14.83
N GLY A 69 -64.54 -13.93 14.21
CA GLY A 69 -63.89 -15.09 13.57
C GLY A 69 -63.15 -16.04 14.53
N PRO A 70 -62.42 -17.04 14.00
CA PRO A 70 -61.67 -18.01 14.79
C PRO A 70 -60.46 -17.39 15.51
N ALA A 71 -60.17 -17.87 16.73
CA ALA A 71 -59.03 -17.40 17.53
C ALA A 71 -57.67 -17.54 16.81
N LEU A 72 -57.50 -18.60 16.02
CA LEU A 72 -56.29 -18.81 15.23
C LEU A 72 -56.12 -17.76 14.12
N GLY A 73 -57.22 -17.34 13.48
CA GLY A 73 -57.20 -16.26 12.50
C GLY A 73 -56.85 -14.92 13.13
N GLN A 74 -57.37 -14.64 14.33
CA GLN A 74 -57.03 -13.43 15.07
C GLN A 74 -55.54 -13.40 15.45
N ALA A 75 -54.98 -14.53 15.88
CA ALA A 75 -53.56 -14.65 16.20
C ALA A 75 -52.66 -14.41 14.96
N MET A 76 -53.05 -14.92 13.79
CA MET A 76 -52.35 -14.66 12.53
C MET A 76 -52.36 -13.18 12.18
N LEU A 77 -53.50 -12.51 12.34
CA LEU A 77 -53.64 -11.09 12.05
C LEU A 77 -52.87 -10.21 13.04
N TRP A 78 -52.89 -10.53 14.34
CA TRP A 78 -52.05 -9.87 15.35
C TRP A 78 -50.56 -10.01 15.04
N THR A 79 -50.13 -11.20 14.63
CA THR A 79 -48.74 -11.43 14.20
C THR A 79 -48.39 -10.54 13.01
N ALA A 80 -49.31 -10.37 12.05
CA ALA A 80 -49.07 -9.50 10.91
C ALA A 80 -49.09 -8.01 11.25
N TYR A 81 -49.95 -7.58 12.19
CA TYR A 81 -50.03 -6.20 12.68
C TYR A 81 -48.70 -5.70 13.25
N PHE A 82 -47.94 -6.56 13.92
CA PHE A 82 -46.61 -6.21 14.43
C PHE A 82 -45.50 -6.57 13.44
N GLY A 83 -45.62 -7.70 12.75
CA GLY A 83 -44.61 -8.19 11.82
C GLY A 83 -44.44 -7.29 10.59
N ALA A 84 -45.52 -6.77 10.02
CA ALA A 84 -45.47 -5.97 8.80
C ALA A 84 -44.77 -4.61 9.02
N PRO A 85 -45.11 -3.80 10.04
CA PRO A 85 -44.38 -2.57 10.36
C PRO A 85 -42.92 -2.82 10.72
N MET A 86 -42.62 -3.89 11.49
CA MET A 86 -41.24 -4.23 11.85
C MET A 86 -40.38 -4.58 10.63
N LEU A 87 -40.90 -5.42 9.73
CA LEU A 87 -40.19 -5.79 8.49
C LEU A 87 -40.03 -4.59 7.55
N ALA A 88 -41.05 -3.74 7.43
CA ALA A 88 -40.98 -2.52 6.64
C ALA A 88 -39.92 -1.54 7.18
N ALA A 89 -39.92 -1.29 8.50
CA ALA A 89 -38.92 -0.45 9.15
C ALA A 89 -37.51 -1.01 9.00
N TRP A 90 -37.33 -2.32 9.20
CA TRP A 90 -36.03 -2.97 9.00
C TRP A 90 -35.56 -2.89 7.54
N GLY A 91 -36.46 -3.10 6.59
CA GLY A 91 -36.16 -2.97 5.16
C GLY A 91 -35.71 -1.55 4.80
N LEU A 92 -36.40 -0.54 5.32
CA LEU A 92 -36.04 0.86 5.15
C LEU A 92 -34.66 1.18 5.76
N ILE A 93 -34.42 0.78 7.01
CA ILE A 93 -33.13 0.99 7.69
C ILE A 93 -32.01 0.29 6.94
N SER A 94 -32.22 -0.96 6.53
CA SER A 94 -31.24 -1.72 5.75
C SER A 94 -30.94 -1.04 4.43
N ALA A 95 -31.96 -0.60 3.69
CA ALA A 95 -31.78 0.13 2.44
C ALA A 95 -31.03 1.45 2.65
N LEU A 96 -31.34 2.18 3.72
CA LEU A 96 -30.66 3.42 4.09
C LEU A 96 -29.18 3.17 4.43
N LEU A 97 -28.88 2.18 5.28
CA LEU A 97 -27.50 1.81 5.62
C LEU A 97 -26.70 1.35 4.39
N HIS A 98 -27.33 0.60 3.48
CA HIS A 98 -26.69 0.17 2.23
C HIS A 98 -26.49 1.33 1.24
N ALA A 99 -27.41 2.30 1.20
CA ALA A 99 -27.29 3.50 0.38
C ALA A 99 -26.22 4.46 0.92
N LEU A 100 -26.09 4.55 2.23
CA LEU A 100 -25.08 5.36 2.91
C LEU A 100 -23.68 4.73 2.88
N ALA A 101 -23.52 3.46 2.47
CA ALA A 101 -22.23 2.78 2.40
C ALA A 101 -21.31 3.43 1.33
N PRO A 102 -20.30 4.24 1.74
CA PRO A 102 -19.60 5.15 0.83
C PRO A 102 -18.70 4.42 -0.17
N GLN A 103 -18.15 3.26 0.23
CA GLN A 103 -17.21 2.48 -0.60
C GLN A 103 -17.80 2.02 -1.94
N ARG A 104 -19.08 1.64 -1.99
CA ARG A 104 -19.69 1.14 -3.25
C ARG A 104 -19.88 2.27 -4.26
N TRP A 105 -20.15 3.49 -3.79
CA TRP A 105 -20.41 4.65 -4.65
C TRP A 105 -19.10 5.23 -5.19
N GLN A 106 -18.08 5.32 -4.34
CA GLN A 106 -16.74 5.78 -4.71
C GLN A 106 -16.14 4.90 -5.82
N LEU A 107 -16.21 3.57 -5.68
CA LEU A 107 -15.68 2.64 -6.70
C LEU A 107 -16.47 2.69 -8.03
N LYS A 108 -17.78 2.94 -7.98
CA LYS A 108 -18.62 3.07 -9.19
C LYS A 108 -18.29 4.31 -10.02
N ARG A 109 -17.76 5.39 -9.43
CA ARG A 109 -17.40 6.63 -10.14
C ARG A 109 -15.92 6.76 -10.54
N LEU A 110 -15.11 5.73 -10.27
CA LEU A 110 -13.69 5.73 -10.65
C LEU A 110 -13.49 5.91 -12.16
N ASN A 111 -12.74 6.98 -12.49
CA ASN A 111 -12.21 7.31 -13.80
C ASN A 111 -10.99 8.21 -13.61
N ASN A 112 -9.96 8.07 -14.46
CA ASN A 112 -8.72 8.83 -14.38
C ASN A 112 -8.09 8.84 -12.97
N HIS A 113 -8.16 7.70 -12.27
CA HIS A 113 -7.67 7.51 -10.90
C HIS A 113 -6.36 6.75 -10.88
N ILE A 114 -5.59 6.90 -9.80
CA ILE A 114 -4.37 6.14 -9.55
C ILE A 114 -4.67 5.00 -8.59
N ILE A 115 -4.24 3.79 -8.93
CA ILE A 115 -4.32 2.62 -8.06
C ILE A 115 -2.96 2.41 -7.42
N VAL A 116 -2.90 2.39 -6.10
CA VAL A 116 -1.68 2.11 -5.33
C VAL A 116 -1.92 0.86 -4.51
N VAL A 117 -1.05 -0.13 -4.63
CA VAL A 117 -1.14 -1.40 -3.93
C VAL A 117 -0.02 -1.52 -2.92
N GLY A 118 -0.36 -1.84 -1.68
CA GLY A 118 0.56 -1.98 -0.57
C GLY A 118 0.35 -0.89 0.48
N ASP A 119 0.84 -1.16 1.68
CA ASP A 119 0.64 -0.34 2.88
C ASP A 119 1.94 -0.11 3.66
N GLY A 120 3.09 -0.28 3.00
CA GLY A 120 4.39 0.03 3.59
C GLY A 120 4.76 1.51 3.48
N GLU A 121 5.94 1.83 4.05
CA GLU A 121 6.59 3.15 3.96
C GLU A 121 6.68 3.66 2.51
N LEU A 122 6.95 2.78 1.53
CA LEU A 122 7.02 3.16 0.11
C LEU A 122 5.68 3.70 -0.43
N THR A 123 4.56 3.14 0.02
CA THR A 123 3.23 3.66 -0.35
C THR A 123 3.03 5.04 0.26
N ILE A 124 3.38 5.23 1.52
CA ILE A 124 3.25 6.52 2.22
C ILE A 124 4.11 7.58 1.51
N SER A 125 5.38 7.27 1.24
CA SER A 125 6.30 8.13 0.50
C SER A 125 5.77 8.51 -0.88
N TYR A 126 5.29 7.53 -1.65
CA TYR A 126 4.68 7.82 -2.95
C TYR A 126 3.45 8.73 -2.84
N LEU A 127 2.56 8.47 -1.88
CA LEU A 127 1.36 9.29 -1.67
C LEU A 127 1.69 10.72 -1.24
N ARG A 128 2.77 10.93 -0.46
CA ARG A 128 3.25 12.26 -0.09
C ARG A 128 3.69 13.04 -1.33
N VAL A 129 4.60 12.48 -2.13
CA VAL A 129 5.06 13.10 -3.39
C VAL A 129 3.90 13.32 -4.36
N LEU A 130 2.98 12.36 -4.46
CA LEU A 130 1.79 12.51 -5.30
C LEU A 130 0.91 13.68 -4.86
N ARG A 131 0.72 13.90 -3.55
CA ARG A 131 -0.11 14.99 -3.03
C ARG A 131 0.59 16.35 -3.07
N GLU A 132 1.92 16.37 -3.08
CA GLU A 132 2.67 17.59 -3.38
C GLU A 132 2.50 18.01 -4.84
N ASN A 133 2.46 17.04 -5.77
CA ASN A 133 2.28 17.30 -7.20
C ASN A 133 0.81 17.53 -7.63
N ASP A 134 -0.11 16.65 -7.23
CA ASP A 134 -1.53 16.71 -7.55
C ASP A 134 -2.41 16.32 -6.34
N ARG A 135 -2.99 17.34 -5.70
CA ARG A 135 -3.90 17.17 -4.54
C ARG A 135 -5.28 16.63 -4.92
N ARG A 136 -5.67 16.69 -6.20
CA ARG A 136 -7.04 16.41 -6.66
C ARG A 136 -7.20 15.06 -7.32
N VAL A 137 -6.12 14.43 -7.78
CA VAL A 137 -6.19 13.11 -8.40
C VAL A 137 -6.82 12.10 -7.43
N SER A 138 -7.82 11.38 -7.92
CA SER A 138 -8.47 10.31 -7.18
C SER A 138 -7.50 9.14 -7.00
N VAL A 139 -7.34 8.67 -5.77
CA VAL A 139 -6.42 7.59 -5.42
C VAL A 139 -7.19 6.47 -4.75
N VAL A 140 -6.93 5.24 -5.20
CA VAL A 140 -7.44 4.01 -4.59
C VAL A 140 -6.25 3.25 -4.01
N VAL A 141 -6.23 3.07 -2.69
CA VAL A 141 -5.20 2.28 -2.01
C VAL A 141 -5.74 0.89 -1.72
N VAL A 142 -5.06 -0.14 -2.23
CA VAL A 142 -5.32 -1.53 -1.88
C VAL A 142 -4.39 -1.92 -0.74
N SER A 143 -4.97 -2.20 0.43
CA SER A 143 -4.22 -2.49 1.66
C SER A 143 -4.90 -3.58 2.47
N SER A 144 -4.10 -4.38 3.15
CA SER A 144 -4.53 -5.36 4.16
C SER A 144 -4.14 -4.96 5.58
N ALA A 145 -3.73 -3.70 5.78
CA ALA A 145 -3.26 -3.18 7.05
C ALA A 145 -4.37 -3.05 8.09
N GLU A 146 -3.92 -2.78 9.32
CA GLU A 146 -4.77 -2.44 10.45
C GLU A 146 -5.57 -1.15 10.21
N GLN A 147 -6.68 -1.01 10.93
CA GLN A 147 -7.63 0.08 10.75
C GLN A 147 -6.99 1.47 10.91
N THR A 148 -6.02 1.63 11.80
CA THR A 148 -5.32 2.90 12.04
C THR A 148 -4.64 3.41 10.77
N LEU A 149 -3.89 2.56 10.08
CA LEU A 149 -3.18 2.93 8.85
C LEU A 149 -4.16 3.15 7.69
N MET A 150 -5.24 2.36 7.64
CA MET A 150 -6.32 2.61 6.67
C MET A 150 -6.99 3.97 6.87
N GLU A 151 -7.18 4.40 8.12
CA GLU A 151 -7.70 5.74 8.42
C GLU A 151 -6.68 6.83 8.08
N GLU A 152 -5.39 6.61 8.32
CA GLU A 152 -4.33 7.52 7.87
C GLU A 152 -4.37 7.74 6.35
N PHE A 153 -4.52 6.67 5.56
CA PHE A 153 -4.66 6.80 4.10
C PHE A 153 -5.87 7.65 3.68
N LYS A 154 -7.00 7.51 4.40
CA LYS A 154 -8.21 8.30 4.11
C LYS A 154 -8.05 9.76 4.52
N GLN A 155 -7.57 10.00 5.74
CA GLN A 155 -7.55 11.33 6.34
C GLN A 155 -6.39 12.19 5.81
N SER A 156 -5.18 11.63 5.75
CA SER A 156 -3.98 12.37 5.34
C SER A 156 -3.88 12.51 3.82
N PHE A 157 -4.36 11.53 3.05
CA PHE A 157 -4.18 11.50 1.60
C PHE A 157 -5.49 11.53 0.80
N GLY A 158 -6.66 11.58 1.45
CA GLY A 158 -7.95 11.56 0.76
C GLY A 158 -8.16 10.31 -0.10
N ALA A 159 -7.51 9.19 0.24
CA ALA A 159 -7.55 7.99 -0.56
C ALA A 159 -8.81 7.14 -0.28
N VAL A 160 -9.30 6.47 -1.31
CA VAL A 160 -10.30 5.40 -1.17
C VAL A 160 -9.56 4.12 -0.84
N VAL A 161 -9.67 3.64 0.40
CA VAL A 161 -8.99 2.42 0.84
C VAL A 161 -9.89 1.21 0.62
N VAL A 162 -9.35 0.19 -0.03
CA VAL A 162 -10.03 -1.07 -0.34
C VAL A 162 -9.18 -2.22 0.20
N ASN A 163 -9.82 -3.12 0.94
CA ASN A 163 -9.22 -4.39 1.32
C ASN A 163 -9.54 -5.45 0.26
N GLY A 164 -8.51 -6.10 -0.27
CA GLY A 164 -8.67 -7.24 -1.15
C GLY A 164 -7.35 -7.78 -1.69
N ASP A 165 -7.46 -8.93 -2.35
CA ASP A 165 -6.31 -9.64 -2.88
C ASP A 165 -6.08 -9.34 -4.37
N ILE A 166 -4.92 -8.75 -4.66
CA ILE A 166 -4.49 -8.38 -6.01
C ILE A 166 -4.18 -9.56 -6.93
N THR A 167 -4.02 -10.78 -6.42
CA THR A 167 -3.83 -11.97 -7.27
C THR A 167 -5.13 -12.42 -7.95
N HIS A 168 -6.28 -11.95 -7.44
CA HIS A 168 -7.58 -12.35 -7.95
C HIS A 168 -8.07 -11.40 -9.05
N GLU A 169 -8.22 -11.94 -10.27
CA GLU A 169 -8.72 -11.21 -11.43
C GLU A 169 -10.04 -10.44 -11.15
N PHE A 170 -10.99 -11.09 -10.45
CA PHE A 170 -12.27 -10.47 -10.10
C PHE A 170 -12.11 -9.21 -9.24
N PHE A 171 -11.14 -9.20 -8.34
CA PHE A 171 -10.85 -8.03 -7.50
C PHE A 171 -10.22 -6.92 -8.34
N LEU A 172 -9.20 -7.25 -9.15
CA LEU A 172 -8.55 -6.30 -10.05
C LEU A 172 -9.55 -5.64 -11.02
N ARG A 173 -10.50 -6.41 -11.58
CA ARG A 173 -11.58 -5.84 -12.43
C ARG A 173 -12.41 -4.79 -11.71
N LYS A 174 -12.68 -4.93 -10.40
CA LYS A 174 -13.44 -3.93 -9.63
C LYS A 174 -12.70 -2.60 -9.47
N LEU A 175 -11.38 -2.60 -9.57
CA LEU A 175 -10.54 -1.39 -9.52
C LEU A 175 -10.57 -0.61 -10.85
N LYS A 176 -11.19 -1.15 -11.90
CA LYS A 176 -11.31 -0.56 -13.25
C LYS A 176 -9.96 -0.15 -13.86
N PRO A 177 -9.02 -1.11 -14.05
CA PRO A 177 -7.68 -0.81 -14.55
C PRO A 177 -7.67 -0.13 -15.92
N GLU A 178 -8.65 -0.42 -16.80
CA GLU A 178 -8.81 0.23 -18.10
C GLU A 178 -9.02 1.75 -18.01
N ARG A 179 -9.60 2.24 -16.91
CA ARG A 179 -9.87 3.66 -16.66
C ARG A 179 -8.86 4.29 -15.71
N ALA A 180 -7.91 3.50 -15.21
CA ALA A 180 -6.88 4.01 -14.34
C ALA A 180 -5.91 4.88 -15.14
N LYS A 181 -5.51 5.99 -14.53
CA LYS A 181 -4.42 6.83 -15.00
C LYS A 181 -3.10 6.07 -14.91
N LYS A 182 -2.88 5.38 -13.77
CA LYS A 182 -1.65 4.67 -13.45
C LYS A 182 -1.92 3.60 -12.39
N ILE A 183 -1.09 2.56 -12.35
CA ILE A 183 -1.15 1.50 -11.34
C ILE A 183 0.25 1.31 -10.75
N LEU A 184 0.36 1.37 -9.43
CA LEU A 184 1.60 1.16 -8.70
C LEU A 184 1.46 -0.05 -7.77
N LEU A 185 2.29 -1.05 -7.99
CA LEU A 185 2.39 -2.24 -7.15
C LEU A 185 3.60 -2.06 -6.22
N LEU A 186 3.37 -1.48 -5.04
CA LEU A 186 4.40 -1.04 -4.09
C LEU A 186 4.57 -1.99 -2.88
N ASP A 187 3.91 -3.15 -2.92
CA ASP A 187 4.03 -4.17 -1.88
C ASP A 187 5.47 -4.75 -1.82
N ASN A 188 5.84 -5.25 -0.64
CA ASN A 188 7.13 -5.91 -0.42
C ASN A 188 7.15 -7.32 -1.02
N ASN A 189 5.98 -7.94 -1.25
CA ASN A 189 5.90 -9.24 -1.92
C ASN A 189 6.02 -9.08 -3.43
N SER A 190 7.26 -9.22 -3.93
CA SER A 190 7.58 -9.07 -5.35
C SER A 190 6.86 -10.11 -6.21
N LEU A 191 6.75 -11.37 -5.78
CA LEU A 191 6.08 -12.40 -6.56
C LEU A 191 4.59 -12.08 -6.78
N ARG A 192 3.89 -11.67 -5.71
CA ARG A 192 2.47 -11.24 -5.82
C ARG A 192 2.30 -10.03 -6.74
N SER A 193 3.24 -9.09 -6.69
CA SER A 193 3.23 -7.91 -7.55
C SER A 193 3.40 -8.29 -9.03
N TYR A 194 4.31 -9.22 -9.36
CA TYR A 194 4.47 -9.73 -10.72
C TYR A 194 3.26 -10.55 -11.19
N GLU A 195 2.64 -11.34 -10.31
CA GLU A 195 1.42 -12.08 -10.61
C GLU A 195 0.26 -11.14 -10.92
N ALA A 196 0.02 -10.14 -10.06
CA ALA A 196 -0.99 -9.12 -10.27
C ALA A 196 -0.74 -8.34 -11.57
N ALA A 197 0.51 -7.98 -11.87
CA ALA A 197 0.89 -7.33 -13.12
C ALA A 197 0.57 -8.20 -14.34
N SER A 198 0.88 -9.50 -14.29
CA SER A 198 0.54 -10.42 -15.39
C SER A 198 -0.97 -10.47 -15.66
N VAL A 199 -1.79 -10.50 -14.59
CA VAL A 199 -3.26 -10.44 -14.70
C VAL A 199 -3.71 -9.09 -15.26
N LEU A 200 -3.17 -7.98 -14.77
CA LEU A 200 -3.49 -6.62 -15.24
C LEU A 200 -3.17 -6.43 -16.73
N LEU A 201 -2.04 -6.94 -17.20
CA LEU A 201 -1.66 -6.88 -18.62
C LEU A 201 -2.63 -7.66 -19.51
N ASN A 202 -3.21 -8.76 -19.02
CA ASN A 202 -4.24 -9.50 -19.76
C ASN A 202 -5.60 -8.78 -19.71
N LEU A 203 -5.93 -8.12 -18.59
CA LEU A 203 -7.19 -7.41 -18.38
C LEU A 203 -7.26 -6.08 -19.14
N ALA A 204 -6.18 -5.31 -19.12
CA ALA A 204 -6.11 -3.97 -19.66
C ALA A 204 -4.72 -3.75 -20.30
N PRO A 205 -4.45 -4.30 -21.50
CA PRO A 205 -3.12 -4.21 -22.13
C PRO A 205 -2.58 -2.78 -22.28
N ALA A 206 -3.49 -1.80 -22.46
CA ALA A 206 -3.16 -0.37 -22.59
C ALA A 206 -2.64 0.30 -21.30
N ILE A 207 -2.57 -0.42 -20.17
CA ILE A 207 -1.99 0.09 -18.91
C ILE A 207 -0.49 -0.23 -18.78
N ALA A 208 0.08 -1.03 -19.69
CA ALA A 208 1.41 -1.62 -19.55
C ALA A 208 2.51 -0.59 -19.23
N ASP A 209 2.57 0.50 -19.99
CA ASP A 209 3.51 1.62 -19.87
C ASP A 209 3.29 2.47 -18.60
N ARG A 210 2.10 2.34 -18.00
CA ARG A 210 1.63 3.05 -16.81
C ARG A 210 1.49 2.13 -15.59
N LEU A 211 2.04 0.91 -15.67
CA LEU A 211 2.11 -0.05 -14.59
C LEU A 211 3.54 -0.06 -14.03
N ILE A 212 3.66 0.32 -12.75
CA ILE A 212 4.92 0.42 -12.03
C ILE A 212 4.97 -0.67 -10.96
N ILE A 213 6.05 -1.41 -10.90
CA ILE A 213 6.22 -2.58 -10.03
C ILE A 213 7.45 -2.39 -9.16
N HIS A 214 7.25 -2.36 -7.85
CA HIS A 214 8.32 -2.45 -6.89
C HIS A 214 8.76 -3.91 -6.74
N CYS A 215 10.06 -4.15 -6.85
CA CYS A 215 10.67 -5.44 -6.58
C CYS A 215 11.75 -5.29 -5.52
N ALA A 216 11.49 -5.80 -4.31
CA ALA A 216 12.36 -5.65 -3.15
C ALA A 216 13.68 -6.44 -3.27
N GLY A 217 13.67 -7.56 -4.00
CA GLY A 217 14.85 -8.41 -4.21
C GLY A 217 15.51 -8.15 -5.56
N LEU A 218 16.76 -7.67 -5.56
CA LEU A 218 17.52 -7.42 -6.79
C LEU A 218 17.79 -8.70 -7.59
N ARG A 219 18.11 -9.82 -6.92
CA ARG A 219 18.27 -11.14 -7.58
C ARG A 219 17.02 -11.52 -8.35
N PHE A 220 15.87 -11.45 -7.68
CA PHE A 220 14.58 -11.76 -8.29
C PHE A 220 14.28 -10.81 -9.47
N MET A 221 14.48 -9.51 -9.30
CA MET A 221 14.30 -8.53 -10.37
C MET A 221 15.12 -8.89 -11.62
N ARG A 222 16.41 -9.20 -11.45
CA ARG A 222 17.31 -9.58 -12.56
C ARG A 222 16.86 -10.87 -13.22
N SER A 223 16.48 -11.88 -12.45
CA SER A 223 15.94 -13.14 -13.00
C SER A 223 14.65 -12.94 -13.79
N MET A 224 13.86 -11.92 -13.44
CA MET A 224 12.61 -11.59 -14.13
C MET A 224 12.80 -10.63 -15.33
N ALA A 225 14.00 -10.07 -15.55
CA ALA A 225 14.22 -9.00 -16.53
C ALA A 225 13.80 -9.35 -17.97
N ASN A 226 13.92 -10.64 -18.34
CA ASN A 226 13.56 -11.13 -19.67
C ASN A 226 12.11 -11.65 -19.78
N THR A 227 11.28 -11.40 -18.75
CA THR A 227 9.86 -11.80 -18.78
C THR A 227 9.00 -10.74 -19.45
N ARG A 228 7.84 -11.15 -20.00
CA ARG A 228 6.84 -10.23 -20.58
C ARG A 228 6.48 -9.09 -19.62
N VAL A 229 6.31 -9.39 -18.34
CA VAL A 229 5.95 -8.39 -17.32
C VAL A 229 7.05 -7.34 -17.18
N ALA A 230 8.31 -7.75 -17.02
CA ALA A 230 9.42 -6.82 -16.85
C ALA A 230 9.71 -6.00 -18.11
N GLN A 231 9.47 -6.56 -19.31
CA GLN A 231 9.66 -5.85 -20.58
C GLN A 231 8.53 -4.88 -20.92
N SER A 232 7.32 -5.13 -20.42
CA SER A 232 6.14 -4.32 -20.72
C SER A 232 5.87 -3.24 -19.68
N CYS A 233 6.39 -3.39 -18.46
CA CYS A 233 6.09 -2.54 -17.31
C CYS A 233 7.35 -1.87 -16.76
N GLN A 234 7.17 -0.80 -15.99
CA GLN A 234 8.27 -0.16 -15.28
C GLN A 234 8.55 -0.93 -13.99
N VAL A 235 9.74 -1.51 -13.85
CA VAL A 235 10.15 -2.24 -12.64
C VAL A 235 11.26 -1.47 -11.93
N PHE A 236 11.15 -1.31 -10.62
CA PHE A 236 12.16 -0.61 -9.81
C PHE A 236 12.41 -1.26 -8.46
N ASN A 237 13.54 -0.89 -7.85
CA ASN A 237 13.90 -1.28 -6.49
C ASN A 237 14.14 -0.01 -5.68
N THR A 238 13.56 0.04 -4.49
CA THR A 238 13.66 1.19 -3.58
C THR A 238 15.11 1.55 -3.23
N TYR A 239 15.97 0.55 -2.96
CA TYR A 239 17.37 0.83 -2.65
C TYR A 239 18.16 1.29 -3.87
N HIS A 240 17.87 0.77 -5.06
CA HIS A 240 18.49 1.26 -6.28
C HIS A 240 18.10 2.72 -6.56
N LEU A 241 16.82 3.08 -6.37
CA LEU A 241 16.36 4.46 -6.50
C LEU A 241 17.07 5.40 -5.50
N ALA A 242 17.11 4.99 -4.23
CA ALA A 242 17.78 5.77 -3.18
C ALA A 242 19.30 5.91 -3.42
N ALA A 243 19.97 4.82 -3.82
CA ALA A 243 21.40 4.83 -4.12
C ALA A 243 21.73 5.69 -5.34
N SER A 244 20.92 5.59 -6.40
CA SER A 244 21.01 6.47 -7.58
C SER A 244 20.91 7.94 -7.17
N GLY A 245 19.93 8.29 -6.34
CA GLY A 245 19.78 9.65 -5.83
C GLY A 245 20.99 10.13 -5.04
N LEU A 246 21.45 9.33 -4.08
CA LEU A 246 22.61 9.66 -3.24
C LEU A 246 23.88 9.86 -4.07
N VAL A 247 24.20 8.90 -4.94
CA VAL A 247 25.44 8.94 -5.72
C VAL A 247 25.40 10.10 -6.71
N ARG A 248 24.32 10.26 -7.47
CA ARG A 248 24.26 11.26 -8.54
C ARG A 248 24.14 12.69 -8.02
N ASN A 249 23.35 12.89 -6.97
CA ASN A 249 23.03 14.24 -6.51
C ASN A 249 24.00 14.74 -5.43
N GLN A 250 24.69 13.85 -4.70
CA GLN A 250 25.58 14.25 -3.60
C GLN A 250 27.03 13.83 -3.86
N MET A 251 27.29 12.54 -4.11
CA MET A 251 28.67 12.03 -4.16
C MET A 251 29.41 12.46 -5.44
N LEU A 252 28.76 12.39 -6.62
CA LEU A 252 29.39 12.78 -7.89
C LEU A 252 29.86 14.24 -7.91
N GLN A 253 29.13 15.12 -7.24
CA GLN A 253 29.55 16.52 -7.14
C GLN A 253 30.85 16.64 -6.33
N HIS A 254 30.96 15.91 -5.23
CA HIS A 254 32.18 15.87 -4.42
C HIS A 254 33.35 15.28 -5.22
N PHE A 255 33.14 14.15 -5.90
CA PHE A 255 34.19 13.48 -6.67
C PHE A 255 34.78 14.34 -7.81
N ARG A 256 34.00 15.26 -8.37
CA ARG A 256 34.49 16.18 -9.40
C ARG A 256 35.30 17.35 -8.85
N GLN A 257 35.23 17.58 -7.54
CA GLN A 257 35.92 18.68 -6.86
C GLN A 257 37.24 18.23 -6.23
N THR A 258 37.42 16.92 -6.04
CA THR A 258 38.63 16.32 -5.48
C THR A 258 39.72 16.26 -6.54
N VAL A 259 40.95 16.59 -6.16
CA VAL A 259 42.10 16.58 -7.09
C VAL A 259 42.57 15.15 -7.38
N ARG A 260 42.41 14.27 -6.39
CA ARG A 260 42.74 12.85 -6.48
C ARG A 260 41.45 12.05 -6.55
N LYS A 261 41.52 10.90 -7.20
CA LYS A 261 40.46 9.90 -7.15
C LYS A 261 40.07 9.56 -5.71
N ASP A 262 38.80 9.26 -5.51
CA ASP A 262 38.19 9.15 -4.21
C ASP A 262 38.34 7.76 -3.58
N VAL A 263 38.52 7.77 -2.26
CA VAL A 263 38.50 6.59 -1.40
C VAL A 263 37.14 6.52 -0.72
N VAL A 264 36.34 5.52 -1.08
CA VAL A 264 34.96 5.36 -0.57
C VAL A 264 34.90 4.23 0.43
N ILE A 265 34.46 4.51 1.65
CA ILE A 265 34.29 3.52 2.72
C ILE A 265 32.80 3.22 2.90
N LEU A 266 32.38 2.02 2.48
CA LEU A 266 31.03 1.50 2.65
C LEU A 266 30.93 0.68 3.94
N ALA A 267 30.45 1.33 4.99
CA ALA A 267 30.29 0.74 6.31
C ALA A 267 28.85 0.26 6.52
N GLY A 268 28.64 -1.05 6.31
CA GLY A 268 27.36 -1.73 6.23
C GLY A 268 27.06 -2.17 4.80
N PHE A 269 27.30 -3.44 4.48
CA PHE A 269 27.21 -3.99 3.13
C PHE A 269 25.95 -4.83 2.88
N GLY A 270 24.83 -4.37 3.45
CA GLY A 270 23.49 -4.89 3.15
C GLY A 270 22.97 -4.42 1.78
N ARG A 271 21.65 -4.51 1.57
CA ARG A 271 21.00 -4.13 0.30
C ARG A 271 21.38 -2.72 -0.17
N PHE A 272 21.37 -1.74 0.74
CA PHE A 272 21.68 -0.36 0.41
C PHE A 272 23.16 -0.14 0.05
N GLY A 273 24.10 -0.69 0.83
CA GLY A 273 25.53 -0.59 0.54
C GLY A 273 25.91 -1.27 -0.79
N GLN A 274 25.28 -2.42 -1.08
CA GLN A 274 25.43 -3.09 -2.37
C GLN A 274 24.93 -2.24 -3.54
N THR A 275 23.75 -1.60 -3.41
CA THR A 275 23.23 -0.71 -4.46
C THR A 275 24.05 0.57 -4.63
N ILE A 276 24.65 1.10 -3.56
CA ILE A 276 25.58 2.23 -3.68
C ILE A 276 26.80 1.80 -4.49
N LEU A 277 27.40 0.65 -4.16
CA LEU A 277 28.54 0.14 -4.92
C LEU A 277 28.21 -0.04 -6.40
N GLU A 278 27.06 -0.64 -6.70
CA GLU A 278 26.60 -0.83 -8.08
C GLU A 278 26.45 0.50 -8.83
N GLU A 279 25.83 1.51 -8.22
CA GLU A 279 25.68 2.82 -8.85
C GLU A 279 27.02 3.56 -8.98
N LEU A 280 27.93 3.42 -8.01
CA LEU A 280 29.29 3.95 -8.10
C LEU A 280 30.06 3.34 -9.28
N GLN A 281 29.98 2.02 -9.48
CA GLN A 281 30.58 1.38 -10.66
C GLN A 281 29.96 1.86 -11.97
N ARG A 282 28.65 2.13 -11.97
CA ARG A 282 27.93 2.56 -13.16
C ARG A 282 28.24 4.01 -13.55
N SER A 283 28.32 4.89 -12.56
CA SER A 283 28.24 6.34 -12.77
C SER A 283 29.51 7.10 -12.36
N ALA A 284 30.37 6.49 -11.55
CA ALA A 284 31.52 7.16 -10.93
C ALA A 284 32.84 6.37 -11.06
N VAL A 285 32.87 5.25 -11.78
CA VAL A 285 34.02 4.30 -11.78
C VAL A 285 35.38 4.96 -12.03
N ASN A 286 35.42 5.95 -12.92
CA ASN A 286 36.67 6.64 -13.28
C ASN A 286 37.17 7.59 -12.18
N GLU A 287 36.28 8.01 -11.28
CA GLU A 287 36.60 8.89 -10.15
C GLU A 287 37.07 8.09 -8.92
N LEU A 288 36.94 6.77 -8.91
CA LEU A 288 37.26 5.93 -7.74
C LEU A 288 38.71 5.46 -7.77
N ASP A 289 39.40 5.64 -6.64
CA ASP A 289 40.70 5.04 -6.39
C ASP A 289 40.52 3.69 -5.70
N THR A 290 39.88 3.71 -4.54
CA THR A 290 39.71 2.55 -3.66
C THR A 290 38.30 2.54 -3.06
N VAL A 291 37.66 1.38 -3.02
CA VAL A 291 36.42 1.16 -2.27
C VAL A 291 36.65 0.13 -1.16
N LEU A 292 36.46 0.58 0.07
CA LEU A 292 36.54 -0.25 1.27
C LEU A 292 35.15 -0.70 1.67
N ILE A 293 34.99 -1.98 1.96
CA ILE A 293 33.72 -2.57 2.41
C ILE A 293 33.91 -3.09 3.82
N ILE A 294 33.09 -2.59 4.75
CA ILE A 294 33.09 -2.99 6.16
C ILE A 294 31.70 -3.55 6.50
N ASP A 295 31.64 -4.80 6.94
CA ASP A 295 30.40 -5.42 7.45
C ASP A 295 30.76 -6.57 8.40
N LYS A 296 29.82 -7.02 9.24
CA LYS A 296 30.05 -8.17 10.13
C LYS A 296 30.36 -9.45 9.35
N ASP A 297 29.73 -9.59 8.18
CA ASP A 297 29.89 -10.72 7.26
C ASP A 297 30.33 -10.23 5.87
N ALA A 298 31.29 -9.30 5.81
CA ALA A 298 31.66 -8.60 4.58
C ALA A 298 32.07 -9.56 3.47
N GLN A 299 32.92 -10.54 3.79
CA GLN A 299 33.40 -11.54 2.81
C GLN A 299 32.24 -12.28 2.14
N ARG A 300 31.31 -12.81 2.94
CA ARG A 300 30.14 -13.54 2.43
C ARG A 300 29.25 -12.63 1.58
N ARG A 301 29.02 -11.40 2.02
CA ARG A 301 28.14 -10.45 1.30
C ARG A 301 28.75 -9.96 -0.01
N VAL A 302 30.07 -9.81 -0.08
CA VAL A 302 30.78 -9.46 -1.32
C VAL A 302 30.71 -10.61 -2.32
N LEU A 303 30.94 -11.85 -1.90
CA LEU A 303 30.77 -13.02 -2.78
C LEU A 303 29.36 -13.09 -3.38
N VAL A 304 28.35 -12.83 -2.55
CA VAL A 304 26.94 -12.74 -2.96
C VAL A 304 26.71 -11.59 -3.94
N ALA A 305 27.35 -10.44 -3.75
CA ALA A 305 27.23 -9.30 -4.66
C ALA A 305 27.91 -9.58 -6.01
N ASP A 306 29.10 -10.17 -6.01
CA ASP A 306 29.90 -10.51 -7.20
C ASP A 306 29.21 -11.55 -8.09
N GLU A 307 28.43 -12.48 -7.52
CA GLU A 307 27.57 -13.38 -8.29
C GLU A 307 26.53 -12.60 -9.12
N GLN A 308 26.13 -11.43 -8.64
CA GLN A 308 25.04 -10.68 -9.22
C GLN A 308 25.50 -9.50 -10.10
N MET A 309 26.72 -9.00 -9.93
CA MET A 309 27.25 -7.82 -10.60
C MET A 309 28.66 -8.09 -11.14
N GLU A 310 28.96 -7.60 -12.34
CA GLU A 310 30.33 -7.64 -12.85
C GLU A 310 31.16 -6.54 -12.17
N PHE A 311 32.30 -6.94 -11.61
CA PHE A 311 33.25 -6.01 -11.04
C PHE A 311 34.07 -5.34 -12.15
N SER A 312 34.12 -4.01 -12.14
CA SER A 312 34.75 -3.24 -13.22
C SER A 312 36.28 -3.38 -13.30
N GLY A 313 36.94 -3.79 -12.21
CA GLY A 313 38.41 -3.89 -12.12
C GLY A 313 39.13 -2.53 -12.14
N ALA A 314 38.41 -1.41 -12.20
CA ALA A 314 38.96 -0.07 -12.44
C ALA A 314 39.34 0.71 -11.17
N TYR A 315 39.07 0.15 -9.99
CA TYR A 315 39.43 0.69 -8.68
C TYR A 315 39.85 -0.46 -7.75
N ASP A 316 40.63 -0.17 -6.71
CA ASP A 316 41.03 -1.16 -5.71
C ASP A 316 39.88 -1.47 -4.74
N ARG A 317 39.69 -2.74 -4.38
CA ARG A 317 38.61 -3.15 -3.48
C ARG A 317 39.17 -3.90 -2.28
N GLN A 318 38.92 -3.35 -1.11
CA GLN A 318 39.35 -3.93 0.16
C GLN A 318 38.17 -4.29 1.05
N ILE A 319 38.25 -5.44 1.72
CA ILE A 319 37.13 -6.02 2.47
C ILE A 319 37.57 -6.24 3.91
N PHE A 320 36.80 -5.71 4.85
CA PHE A 320 37.08 -5.80 6.28
C PHE A 320 35.86 -6.37 7.03
N ASP A 321 36.06 -7.51 7.70
CA ASP A 321 35.04 -8.06 8.59
C ASP A 321 35.08 -7.38 9.97
N GLY A 322 33.92 -6.89 10.40
CA GLY A 322 33.71 -6.39 11.75
C GLY A 322 32.58 -5.38 11.90
N ASP A 323 32.29 -5.05 13.17
CA ASP A 323 31.30 -4.05 13.54
C ASP A 323 31.91 -2.64 13.50
N ILE A 324 31.22 -1.67 12.91
CA ILE A 324 31.63 -0.26 12.86
C ILE A 324 31.73 0.37 14.25
N ALA A 325 31.05 -0.21 15.25
CA ALA A 325 31.15 0.19 16.64
C ALA A 325 32.46 -0.25 17.29
N ASN A 326 33.20 -1.20 16.69
CA ASN A 326 34.43 -1.74 17.24
C ASN A 326 35.65 -0.92 16.77
N PRO A 327 36.38 -0.25 17.69
CA PRO A 327 37.57 0.55 17.35
C PRO A 327 38.67 -0.24 16.62
N GLU A 328 38.77 -1.55 16.84
CA GLU A 328 39.77 -2.39 16.18
C GLU A 328 39.57 -2.48 14.67
N VAL A 329 38.33 -2.40 14.20
CA VAL A 329 38.02 -2.39 12.76
C VAL A 329 38.61 -1.13 12.11
N TRP A 330 38.39 0.03 12.74
CA TRP A 330 38.94 1.31 12.26
C TRP A 330 40.47 1.41 12.38
N LYS A 331 41.08 0.67 13.31
CA LYS A 331 42.55 0.54 13.38
C LYS A 331 43.09 -0.26 12.19
N LYS A 332 42.44 -1.37 11.84
CA LYS A 332 42.80 -2.17 10.63
C LYS A 332 42.66 -1.33 9.36
N VAL A 333 41.52 -0.66 9.19
CA VAL A 333 41.25 0.22 8.04
C VAL A 333 42.35 1.28 7.89
N ARG A 334 42.78 1.95 8.97
CA ARG A 334 43.84 2.96 8.88
C ARG A 334 45.22 2.37 8.57
N ARG A 335 45.49 1.15 9.01
CA ARG A 335 46.77 0.48 8.75
C ARG A 335 46.86 0.05 7.29
N ASP A 336 45.75 -0.43 6.73
CA ASP A 336 45.73 -1.13 5.45
C ASP A 336 45.28 -0.21 4.29
N ALA A 337 44.68 0.96 4.57
CA ALA A 337 44.26 1.93 3.56
C ALA A 337 44.58 3.40 3.91
N SER A 338 44.83 4.19 2.86
CA SER A 338 45.01 5.64 2.98
C SER A 338 43.64 6.33 3.05
N VAL A 339 43.21 6.68 4.27
CA VAL A 339 41.90 7.31 4.56
C VAL A 339 42.05 8.78 5.00
N GLU A 340 43.19 9.40 4.65
CA GLU A 340 43.52 10.77 5.02
C GLU A 340 43.38 11.67 3.80
N GLY A 341 42.51 12.68 3.87
CA GLY A 341 42.34 13.65 2.80
C GLY A 341 40.92 14.20 2.73
N ASP A 342 40.74 15.13 1.80
CA ASP A 342 39.45 15.63 1.36
C ASP A 342 38.75 14.70 0.36
N ASN A 343 39.50 13.82 -0.31
CA ASN A 343 39.02 12.77 -1.23
C ASN A 343 38.51 11.49 -0.54
N THR A 344 38.16 11.57 0.74
CA THR A 344 37.69 10.42 1.52
C THR A 344 36.21 10.55 1.80
N VAL A 345 35.43 9.53 1.44
CA VAL A 345 33.99 9.50 1.64
C VAL A 345 33.59 8.31 2.51
N PHE A 346 33.01 8.59 3.67
CA PHE A 346 32.45 7.58 4.57
C PHE A 346 30.95 7.47 4.36
N VAL A 347 30.46 6.26 4.05
CA VAL A 347 29.03 5.95 3.99
C VAL A 347 28.67 4.94 5.07
N LEU A 348 28.05 5.42 6.15
CA LEU A 348 27.62 4.62 7.29
C LEU A 348 26.19 4.15 7.04
N GLY A 349 26.07 2.99 6.39
CA GLY A 349 24.83 2.41 5.87
C GLY A 349 24.27 1.23 6.65
N THR A 350 24.75 0.97 7.87
CA THR A 350 24.29 -0.17 8.69
C THR A 350 22.82 -0.03 9.10
N GLY A 351 22.21 -1.12 9.57
CA GLY A 351 20.86 -1.09 10.14
C GLY A 351 20.76 -0.49 11.55
N ARG A 352 21.87 -0.01 12.14
CA ARG A 352 21.93 0.52 13.51
C ARG A 352 22.19 2.02 13.46
N GLU A 353 21.12 2.79 13.48
CA GLU A 353 21.13 4.24 13.20
C GLU A 353 21.92 5.03 14.25
N GLU A 354 21.77 4.68 15.52
CA GLU A 354 22.53 5.29 16.62
C GLU A 354 24.04 5.09 16.41
N GLU A 355 24.45 3.90 15.96
CA GLU A 355 25.85 3.61 15.70
C GLU A 355 26.38 4.29 14.45
N ASN A 356 25.53 4.45 13.42
CA ASN A 356 25.86 5.26 12.24
C ASN A 356 26.12 6.71 12.67
N LEU A 357 25.20 7.34 13.41
CA LEU A 357 25.36 8.74 13.83
C LEU A 357 26.55 8.95 14.77
N ARG A 358 26.71 8.08 15.78
CA ARG A 358 27.85 8.15 16.71
C ARG A 358 29.18 7.98 15.98
N SER A 359 29.28 7.01 15.07
CA SER A 359 30.48 6.78 14.27
C SER A 359 30.75 7.96 13.33
N ALA A 360 29.70 8.58 12.78
CA ALA A 360 29.81 9.75 11.93
C ALA A 360 30.47 10.93 12.67
N LEU A 361 30.00 11.23 13.89
CA LEU A 361 30.58 12.27 14.74
C LEU A 361 32.05 12.01 15.05
N TRP A 362 32.39 10.77 15.37
CA TRP A 362 33.77 10.38 15.65
C TRP A 362 34.66 10.51 14.41
N LEU A 363 34.21 10.02 13.24
CA LEU A 363 34.93 10.12 11.98
C LEU A 363 35.11 11.57 11.56
N ARG A 364 34.07 12.39 11.69
CA ARG A 364 34.11 13.80 11.32
C ARG A 364 35.09 14.60 12.19
N LYS A 365 35.14 14.31 13.49
CA LYS A 365 36.15 14.89 14.40
C LYS A 365 37.57 14.49 14.01
N LYS A 366 37.75 13.25 13.53
CA LYS A 366 39.05 12.69 13.20
C LYS A 366 39.55 13.05 11.80
N TYR A 367 38.63 13.19 10.85
CA TYR A 367 38.86 13.47 9.44
C TYR A 367 38.02 14.68 9.01
N PRO A 368 38.40 15.92 9.38
CA PRO A 368 37.58 17.11 9.13
C PRO A 368 37.40 17.47 7.65
N GLY A 369 38.27 16.97 6.76
CA GLY A 369 38.17 17.15 5.31
C GLY A 369 37.25 16.14 4.61
N ALA A 370 36.96 15.01 5.25
CA ALA A 370 36.23 13.91 4.63
C ALA A 370 34.72 14.18 4.55
N MET A 371 34.08 13.70 3.47
CA MET A 371 32.63 13.63 3.41
C MET A 371 32.13 12.48 4.28
N VAL A 372 31.17 12.74 5.17
CA VAL A 372 30.61 11.73 6.08
C VAL A 372 29.10 11.67 5.89
N ILE A 373 28.61 10.54 5.41
CA ILE A 373 27.19 10.26 5.18
C ILE A 373 26.72 9.24 6.22
N ALA A 374 25.65 9.57 6.95
CA ALA A 374 25.09 8.71 7.99
C ALA A 374 23.63 8.38 7.68
N ARG A 375 23.34 7.08 7.53
CA ARG A 375 21.98 6.59 7.25
C ARG A 375 21.14 6.48 8.52
N SER A 376 19.91 6.98 8.44
CA SER A 376 18.77 6.67 9.32
C SER A 376 17.71 5.82 8.60
N SER A 377 16.78 5.21 9.34
CA SER A 377 15.64 4.50 8.74
C SER A 377 14.55 5.47 8.30
N LYS A 378 14.29 6.47 9.13
CA LYS A 378 13.29 7.54 8.91
C LYS A 378 13.95 8.91 8.99
N GLU A 379 13.24 9.91 8.50
CA GLU A 379 13.62 11.30 8.75
C GLU A 379 13.67 11.55 10.25
N SER A 380 14.82 12.04 10.72
CA SER A 380 15.06 12.35 12.12
C SER A 380 15.49 13.80 12.20
N LEU A 381 14.65 14.62 12.83
CA LEU A 381 14.96 16.03 13.06
C LEU A 381 16.28 16.16 13.85
N PHE A 382 16.43 15.35 14.90
CA PHE A 382 17.65 15.31 15.71
C PHE A 382 18.89 14.95 14.88
N ALA A 383 18.82 13.89 14.06
CA ALA A 383 19.97 13.50 13.23
C ALA A 383 20.30 14.57 12.17
N SER A 384 19.28 15.29 11.67
CA SER A 384 19.45 16.40 10.72
C SER A 384 20.10 17.62 11.37
N GLU A 385 19.68 17.98 12.60
CA GLU A 385 20.27 19.07 13.37
C GLU A 385 21.74 18.79 13.71
N VAL A 386 22.02 17.61 14.28
CA VAL A 386 23.38 17.13 14.56
C VAL A 386 24.22 17.08 13.27
N GLY A 387 23.61 16.64 12.18
CA GLY A 387 24.23 16.60 10.85
C GLY A 387 24.70 17.99 10.41
N ARG A 388 23.83 18.99 10.50
CA ARG A 388 24.13 20.38 10.15
C ARG A 388 25.20 20.99 11.05
N GLU A 389 25.16 20.72 12.36
CA GLU A 389 26.14 21.26 13.32
C GLU A 389 27.57 20.72 13.08
N HIS A 390 27.68 19.46 12.66
CA HIS A 390 28.98 18.80 12.49
C HIS A 390 29.41 18.64 11.03
N ASN A 391 28.64 19.13 10.06
CA ASN A 391 28.86 18.89 8.63
C ASN A 391 28.89 17.39 8.28
N ILE A 392 27.86 16.68 8.73
CA ILE A 392 27.56 15.28 8.41
C ILE A 392 26.27 15.25 7.59
N THR A 393 26.30 14.55 6.46
CA THR A 393 25.13 14.37 5.61
C THR A 393 24.28 13.24 6.19
N SER A 394 23.22 13.60 6.92
CA SER A 394 22.23 12.63 7.38
C SER A 394 21.25 12.32 6.25
N ILE A 395 21.04 11.04 5.96
CA ILE A 395 20.13 10.59 4.91
C ILE A 395 19.14 9.56 5.46
N SER A 396 17.87 9.66 5.04
CA SER A 396 16.91 8.59 5.22
C SER A 396 16.61 7.92 3.87
N ILE A 397 16.34 6.61 3.88
CA ILE A 397 15.99 5.90 2.64
C ILE A 397 14.65 6.39 2.10
N ALA A 398 13.68 6.68 2.99
CA ALA A 398 12.38 7.21 2.60
C ALA A 398 12.53 8.56 1.87
N GLN A 399 13.30 9.49 2.44
CA GLN A 399 13.56 10.79 1.83
C GLN A 399 14.28 10.66 0.48
N LEU A 400 15.35 9.84 0.42
CA LEU A 400 16.06 9.62 -0.85
C LEU A 400 15.15 9.01 -1.92
N VAL A 401 14.17 8.20 -1.53
CA VAL A 401 13.17 7.66 -2.46
C VAL A 401 12.23 8.77 -2.90
N GLU A 402 11.66 9.55 -1.97
CA GLU A 402 10.74 10.65 -2.26
C GLU A 402 11.34 11.66 -3.24
N GLU A 403 12.57 12.10 -2.99
CA GLU A 403 13.31 13.06 -3.82
C GLU A 403 13.65 12.51 -5.23
N ASN A 404 13.60 11.19 -5.42
CA ASN A 404 14.00 10.54 -6.66
C ASN A 404 12.86 9.78 -7.34
N ILE A 405 11.62 9.85 -6.83
CA ILE A 405 10.46 9.34 -7.57
C ILE A 405 10.37 10.08 -8.91
N PRO A 406 10.39 9.36 -10.06
CA PRO A 406 10.29 10.00 -11.36
C PRO A 406 9.00 10.82 -11.49
N GLN A 407 9.10 12.02 -12.05
CA GLN A 407 7.96 12.91 -12.28
C GLN A 407 6.86 12.23 -13.10
N SER A 408 7.25 11.41 -14.08
CA SER A 408 6.32 10.59 -14.88
C SER A 408 5.47 9.61 -14.07
N TRP A 409 5.80 9.33 -12.80
CA TRP A 409 5.01 8.47 -11.91
C TRP A 409 3.90 9.22 -11.15
N VAL A 410 3.99 10.54 -11.06
CA VAL A 410 3.03 11.40 -10.36
C VAL A 410 2.22 12.31 -11.31
N GLU A 411 2.65 12.42 -12.57
CA GLU A 411 1.97 13.17 -13.64
C GLU A 411 0.77 12.49 -14.29
#